data_AF-A0A957MTB6-F1
#
_entry.id   AF-A0A957MTB6-F1
#
_cell.length_a   1.000
_cell.length_b   1.000
_cell.length_c   1.000
_cell.angle_alpha   90.00
_cell.angle_beta   90.00
_cell.angle_gamma   90.00
#
_symmetry.space_group_name_H-M   'P 1'
#
loop_
_entity.id
_entity.type
_entity.pdbx_description
1 polymer ?
#
loop_
_entity_poly.entity_id
_entity_poly.type
_entity_poly.pdbx_seq_one_letter_code
_entity_poly.pdbx_strand_id
1 'polypeptide(L)'
;ASALAVLTPVVDLLGQVLLAVIYAVVYIMFLVLSPLIEWLRSLLANLQPPESLMEPQPFQPLSPLMMDQTTAVPVEAVEPLRWVTTLAVLLAVAVILALVLRFVRVGDDEAADETRESILSRALLRSQWQALLDRLRRGGAGEDQPRFLPLDGEEAARRRIRGLYQRFLAAMIERERPRPPGATPDGYRAAVAPATPEQAAALERLTAAYVAVRYGASAPDDAAVADADAAWQAIASSPQADDAQRPTP
;
A
#
# COMPACT_ATOMS: atom_id res chain seq x y z
N ALA A 1 -16.39 33.50 32.41
CA ALA A 1 -15.64 33.73 31.16
C ALA A 1 -15.95 32.56 30.23
N SER A 2 -16.63 32.83 29.13
CA SER A 2 -17.34 31.84 28.30
C SER A 2 -16.35 30.92 27.58
N ALA A 3 -16.57 29.60 27.61
CA ALA A 3 -15.77 28.58 26.91
C ALA A 3 -15.56 28.87 25.40
N LEU A 4 -16.40 29.73 24.82
CA LEU A 4 -16.29 30.27 23.46
C LEU A 4 -15.01 31.08 23.22
N ALA A 5 -14.46 31.77 24.23
CA ALA A 5 -13.27 32.63 24.08
C ALA A 5 -11.94 31.84 23.97
N VAL A 6 -11.95 30.57 24.35
CA VAL A 6 -10.76 29.68 24.27
C VAL A 6 -10.72 28.95 22.93
N LEU A 7 -11.88 28.75 22.29
CA LEU A 7 -11.99 28.07 20.99
C LEU A 7 -11.75 29.01 19.79
N THR A 8 -11.97 30.32 19.95
CA THR A 8 -11.74 31.33 18.91
C THR A 8 -10.35 31.29 18.27
N PRO A 9 -9.22 31.28 19.01
CA PRO A 9 -7.89 31.28 18.38
C PRO A 9 -7.60 30.01 17.58
N VAL A 10 -8.15 28.86 17.97
CA VAL A 10 -7.98 27.59 17.26
C VAL A 10 -8.78 27.58 15.96
N VAL A 11 -10.02 28.08 16.00
CA VAL A 11 -10.86 28.22 14.81
C VAL A 11 -10.27 29.24 13.83
N ASP A 12 -9.73 30.36 14.33
CA ASP A 12 -9.08 31.38 13.52
C ASP A 12 -7.81 30.83 12.86
N LEU A 13 -6.99 30.07 13.60
CA LEU A 13 -5.81 29.41 13.05
C LEU A 13 -6.19 28.40 11.97
N LEU A 14 -7.21 27.56 12.22
CA LEU A 14 -7.70 26.58 11.24
C LEU A 14 -8.23 27.28 9.98
N GLY A 15 -8.96 28.39 10.14
CA GLY A 15 -9.45 29.22 9.04
C GLY A 15 -8.30 29.83 8.23
N GLN A 16 -7.26 30.33 8.90
CA GLN A 16 -6.09 30.93 8.26
C GLN A 16 -5.27 29.88 7.48
N VAL A 17 -5.14 28.68 8.02
CA VAL A 17 -4.53 27.54 7.35
C VAL A 17 -5.32 27.14 6.10
N LEU A 18 -6.63 26.98 6.23
CA LEU A 18 -7.51 26.66 5.12
C LEU A 18 -7.42 27.72 4.01
N LEU A 19 -7.43 29.01 4.39
CA LEU A 19 -7.29 30.12 3.45
C LEU A 19 -5.93 30.10 2.74
N ALA A 20 -4.85 29.83 3.47
CA ALA A 20 -3.50 29.72 2.89
C ALA A 20 -3.41 28.55 1.89
N VAL A 21 -4.06 27.42 2.16
CA VAL A 21 -4.14 26.29 1.24
C VAL A 21 -4.93 26.65 -0.01
N ILE A 22 -6.11 27.26 0.14
CA ILE A 22 -6.92 27.74 -0.99
C ILE A 22 -6.10 28.72 -1.84
N TYR A 23 -5.43 29.67 -1.20
CA TYR A 23 -4.59 30.65 -1.89
C TYR A 23 -3.42 29.98 -2.63
N ALA A 24 -2.76 29.01 -2.03
CA ALA A 24 -1.69 28.25 -2.67
C ALA A 24 -2.20 27.47 -3.90
N VAL A 25 -3.35 26.81 -3.79
CA VAL A 25 -3.96 26.08 -4.92
C VAL A 25 -4.33 27.03 -6.05
N VAL A 26 -5.00 28.14 -5.73
CA VAL A 26 -5.36 29.18 -6.72
C VAL A 26 -4.10 29.76 -7.36
N TYR A 27 -3.07 30.07 -6.57
CA TYR A 27 -1.81 30.61 -7.07
C TYR A 27 -1.11 29.64 -8.02
N ILE A 28 -1.04 28.34 -7.67
CA ILE A 28 -0.47 27.30 -8.55
C ILE A 28 -1.30 27.17 -9.83
N MET A 29 -2.64 27.18 -9.71
CA MET A 29 -3.53 27.16 -10.86
C MET A 29 -3.21 28.31 -11.81
N PHE A 30 -3.12 29.56 -11.31
CA PHE A 30 -2.76 30.73 -12.13
C PHE A 30 -1.33 30.66 -12.69
N LEU A 31 -0.36 30.14 -11.92
CA LEU A 31 1.03 29.95 -12.35
C LEU A 31 1.13 29.01 -13.56
N VAL A 32 0.24 28.01 -13.65
CA VAL A 32 0.15 27.10 -14.80
C VAL A 32 -0.73 27.66 -15.91
N LEU A 33 -1.86 28.29 -15.57
CA LEU A 33 -2.82 28.78 -16.54
C LEU A 33 -2.29 29.98 -17.32
N SER A 34 -1.52 30.87 -16.69
CA SER A 34 -0.97 32.06 -17.33
C SER A 34 -0.06 31.74 -18.53
N PRO A 35 1.02 30.94 -18.39
CA PRO A 35 1.86 30.59 -19.53
C PRO A 35 1.10 29.77 -20.57
N LEU A 36 0.13 28.94 -20.15
CA LEU A 36 -0.73 28.19 -21.06
C LEU A 36 -1.61 29.11 -21.91
N ILE A 37 -2.23 30.13 -21.30
CA ILE A 37 -3.07 31.12 -21.98
C ILE A 37 -2.22 31.96 -22.94
N GLU A 38 -1.05 32.43 -22.53
CA GLU A 38 -0.16 33.20 -23.39
C GLU A 38 0.33 32.38 -24.59
N TRP A 39 0.65 31.10 -24.38
CA TRP A 39 1.02 30.18 -25.44
C TRP A 39 -0.14 29.87 -26.39
N LEU A 40 -1.37 29.65 -25.87
CA LEU A 40 -2.56 29.48 -26.72
C LEU A 40 -2.85 30.74 -27.54
N ARG A 41 -2.66 31.92 -26.95
CA ARG A 41 -2.78 33.20 -27.66
C ARG A 41 -1.73 33.35 -28.74
N SER A 42 -0.48 32.95 -28.50
CA SER A 42 0.58 33.04 -29.52
C SER A 42 0.35 32.07 -30.67
N LEU A 43 -0.15 30.86 -30.41
CA LEU A 43 -0.57 29.93 -31.45
C LEU A 43 -1.70 30.50 -32.30
N LEU A 44 -2.73 31.09 -31.66
CA LEU A 44 -3.85 31.68 -32.39
C LEU A 44 -3.44 32.92 -33.18
N ALA A 45 -2.55 33.75 -32.63
CA ALA A 45 -1.99 34.91 -33.32
C ALA A 45 -1.13 34.53 -34.53
N ASN A 46 -0.44 33.37 -34.50
CA ASN A 46 0.31 32.85 -35.64
C ASN A 46 -0.60 32.23 -36.74
N LEU A 47 -1.85 31.89 -36.38
CA LEU A 47 -2.84 31.37 -37.32
C LEU A 47 -3.71 32.47 -37.94
N GLN A 48 -3.72 33.67 -37.35
CA GLN A 48 -4.35 34.84 -37.93
C GLN A 48 -3.32 35.55 -38.82
N PRO A 49 -3.56 35.73 -40.14
CA PRO A 49 -2.74 36.64 -40.92
C PRO A 49 -2.77 38.03 -40.25
N PRO A 50 -1.66 38.78 -40.28
CA PRO A 50 -1.62 40.10 -39.63
C PRO A 50 -2.78 40.92 -40.17
N GLU A 51 -3.67 41.38 -39.27
CA GLU A 51 -4.73 42.31 -39.62
C GLU A 51 -4.11 43.64 -40.04
N SER A 52 -3.64 43.68 -41.28
CA SER A 52 -3.40 44.91 -42.00
C SER A 52 -4.76 45.50 -42.34
N LEU A 53 -5.21 46.44 -41.52
CA LEU A 53 -6.07 47.56 -41.91
C LEU A 53 -7.35 47.15 -42.68
N MET A 54 -8.30 46.51 -42.03
CA MET A 54 -9.64 46.36 -42.62
C MET A 54 -10.45 47.65 -42.43
N GLU A 55 -10.61 48.39 -43.53
CA GLU A 55 -11.79 49.23 -43.77
C GLU A 55 -13.07 48.42 -43.48
N PRO A 56 -14.12 49.04 -42.93
CA PRO A 56 -15.35 48.33 -42.59
C PRO A 56 -16.08 47.87 -43.87
N GLN A 57 -15.96 46.57 -44.19
CA GLN A 57 -16.76 45.91 -45.23
C GLN A 57 -18.14 45.53 -44.66
N PRO A 58 -19.24 45.67 -45.44
CA PRO A 58 -20.57 45.33 -45.00
C PRO A 58 -20.74 43.81 -44.85
N PHE A 59 -21.41 43.40 -43.78
CA PHE A 59 -21.67 42.01 -43.41
C PHE A 59 -22.31 41.21 -44.57
N GLN A 60 -21.56 40.24 -45.11
CA GLN A 60 -22.10 39.19 -45.97
C GLN A 60 -22.54 37.99 -45.10
N PRO A 61 -23.68 37.35 -45.38
CA PRO A 61 -24.12 36.18 -44.64
C PRO A 61 -23.17 34.99 -44.89
N LEU A 62 -22.70 34.40 -43.79
CA LEU A 62 -21.81 33.23 -43.75
C LEU A 62 -22.34 32.10 -44.65
N SER A 63 -21.56 31.74 -45.66
CA SER A 63 -21.85 30.60 -46.54
C SER A 63 -21.57 29.28 -45.80
N PRO A 64 -22.41 28.24 -45.94
CA PRO A 64 -22.30 26.98 -45.20
C PRO A 64 -21.09 26.11 -45.58
N LEU A 65 -20.23 26.58 -46.48
CA LEU A 65 -18.99 25.94 -46.91
C LEU A 65 -17.79 26.20 -45.97
N MET A 66 -17.97 27.06 -44.95
CA MET A 66 -16.95 27.33 -43.92
C MET A 66 -16.95 26.31 -42.77
N MET A 67 -17.91 25.37 -42.74
CA MET A 67 -18.03 24.39 -41.65
C MET A 67 -17.06 23.19 -41.79
N ASP A 68 -16.31 23.09 -42.89
CA ASP A 68 -15.35 21.99 -43.13
C ASP A 68 -13.89 22.39 -42.83
N GLN A 69 -13.67 23.58 -42.26
CA GLN A 69 -12.38 23.89 -41.63
C GLN A 69 -12.37 23.36 -40.20
N THR A 70 -12.39 22.03 -40.05
CA THR A 70 -11.73 21.44 -38.90
C THR A 70 -10.25 21.75 -39.07
N THR A 71 -9.81 22.88 -38.49
CA THR A 71 -8.42 23.27 -38.41
C THR A 71 -7.70 22.11 -37.73
N ALA A 72 -7.09 21.25 -38.54
CA ALA A 72 -6.23 20.18 -38.07
C ALA A 72 -5.07 20.89 -37.38
N VAL A 73 -5.18 21.02 -36.06
CA VAL A 73 -4.11 21.54 -35.23
C VAL A 73 -2.89 20.68 -35.55
N PRO A 74 -1.78 21.27 -36.03
CA PRO A 74 -0.60 20.51 -36.40
C PRO A 74 -0.21 19.62 -35.21
N VAL A 75 -0.17 18.30 -35.41
CA VAL A 75 0.11 17.31 -34.35
C VAL A 75 1.41 17.64 -33.61
N GLU A 76 2.35 18.28 -34.29
CA GLU A 76 3.64 18.76 -33.78
C GLU A 76 3.51 19.85 -32.70
N ALA A 77 2.45 20.66 -32.71
CA ALA A 77 2.22 21.69 -31.68
C ALA A 77 1.55 21.13 -30.40
N VAL A 78 0.96 19.93 -30.47
CA VAL A 78 0.20 19.31 -29.37
C VAL A 78 1.04 18.35 -28.53
N GLU A 79 2.14 17.84 -29.09
CA GLU A 79 3.16 17.04 -28.41
C GLU A 79 3.77 17.74 -27.18
N PRO A 80 4.35 18.96 -27.28
CA PRO A 80 4.93 19.63 -26.12
C PRO A 80 3.88 20.00 -25.07
N LEU A 81 2.63 20.25 -25.48
CA LEU A 81 1.52 20.56 -24.59
C LEU A 81 1.21 19.42 -23.62
N ARG A 82 1.27 18.17 -24.08
CA ARG A 82 1.05 16.99 -23.22
C ARG A 82 2.09 16.89 -22.12
N TRP A 83 3.36 17.13 -22.44
CA TRP A 83 4.45 17.06 -21.47
C TRP A 83 4.43 18.22 -20.48
N VAL A 84 4.16 19.45 -20.93
CA VAL A 84 4.05 20.62 -20.05
C VAL A 84 2.86 20.48 -19.10
N THR A 85 1.69 20.06 -19.59
CA THR A 85 0.51 19.82 -18.74
C THR A 85 0.73 18.67 -17.77
N THR A 86 1.35 17.57 -18.20
CA THR A 86 1.69 16.44 -17.31
C THR A 86 2.67 16.86 -16.22
N LEU A 87 3.71 17.61 -16.57
CA LEU A 87 4.69 18.12 -15.61
C LEU A 87 4.04 19.10 -14.62
N ALA A 88 3.16 19.98 -15.09
CA ALA A 88 2.44 20.93 -14.26
C ALA A 88 1.49 20.23 -13.26
N VAL A 89 0.76 19.21 -13.71
CA VAL A 89 -0.10 18.38 -12.84
C VAL A 89 0.75 17.65 -11.80
N LEU A 90 1.87 17.06 -12.21
CA LEU A 90 2.77 16.34 -11.31
C LEU A 90 3.38 17.28 -10.25
N LEU A 91 3.77 18.49 -10.65
CA LEU A 91 4.27 19.52 -9.75
C LEU A 91 3.18 19.98 -8.76
N ALA A 92 1.96 20.21 -9.24
CA ALA A 92 0.84 20.60 -8.40
C ALA A 92 0.53 19.53 -7.35
N VAL A 93 0.49 18.25 -7.74
CA VAL A 93 0.33 17.12 -6.82
C VAL A 93 1.46 17.06 -5.79
N ALA A 94 2.71 17.24 -6.22
CA ALA A 94 3.87 17.24 -5.33
C ALA A 94 3.81 18.39 -4.30
N VAL A 95 3.40 19.59 -4.71
CA VAL A 95 3.24 20.74 -3.82
C VAL A 95 2.08 20.54 -2.85
N ILE A 96 0.93 20.04 -3.31
CA ILE A 96 -0.21 19.69 -2.44
C ILE A 96 0.24 18.67 -1.39
N LEU A 97 0.93 17.61 -1.80
CA LEU A 97 1.45 16.59 -0.90
C LEU A 97 2.45 17.18 0.11
N ALA A 98 3.38 18.03 -0.35
CA ALA A 98 4.34 18.70 0.52
C ALA A 98 3.67 19.62 1.55
N LEU A 99 2.61 20.34 1.15
CA LEU A 99 1.83 21.19 2.03
C LEU A 99 1.04 20.37 3.05
N VAL A 100 0.36 19.29 2.62
CA VAL A 100 -0.35 18.37 3.52
C VAL A 100 0.62 17.78 4.54
N LEU A 101 1.78 17.29 4.08
CA LEU A 101 2.81 16.73 4.98
C LEU A 101 3.42 17.79 5.90
N ARG A 102 3.54 19.05 5.45
CA ARG A 102 4.00 20.16 6.30
C ARG A 102 2.96 20.47 7.38
N PHE A 103 1.68 20.53 7.04
CA PHE A 103 0.61 20.83 7.99
C PHE A 103 0.41 19.72 9.02
N VAL A 104 0.49 18.45 8.61
CA VAL A 104 0.42 17.31 9.54
C VAL A 104 1.58 17.34 10.54
N ARG A 105 2.74 17.88 10.15
CA ARG A 105 3.95 17.87 10.95
C ARG A 105 4.07 19.07 11.91
N VAL A 106 3.32 20.14 11.67
CA VAL A 106 3.29 21.32 12.57
C VAL A 106 2.37 21.07 13.79
N GLY A 107 1.50 20.06 13.75
CA GLY A 107 0.69 19.64 14.89
C GLY A 107 1.39 18.72 15.89
N ASP A 108 2.61 18.23 15.59
CA ASP A 108 3.33 17.27 16.43
C ASP A 108 4.19 17.93 17.53
N ASP A 109 4.43 19.25 17.48
CA ASP A 109 5.37 19.93 18.39
C ASP A 109 4.73 20.43 19.70
N GLU A 110 3.39 20.42 19.85
CA GLU A 110 2.74 21.07 21.01
C GLU A 110 1.79 20.18 21.85
N ALA A 111 1.76 18.87 21.62
CA ALA A 111 0.97 17.92 22.42
C ALA A 111 1.80 16.72 22.87
N ALA A 112 2.95 16.99 23.48
CA ALA A 112 3.73 16.02 24.22
C ALA A 112 3.09 15.73 25.60
N ASP A 113 1.90 15.10 25.64
CA ASP A 113 1.48 14.35 26.86
C ASP A 113 0.32 13.34 26.66
N GLU A 114 0.03 12.89 25.45
CA GLU A 114 -0.85 11.72 25.27
C GLU A 114 -0.14 10.66 24.43
N THR A 115 0.37 9.66 25.15
CA THR A 115 0.94 8.40 24.67
C THR A 115 -0.01 7.66 23.72
N ARG A 116 -0.10 8.13 22.49
CA ARG A 116 -0.59 7.38 21.34
C ARG A 116 0.47 7.50 20.27
N GLU A 117 1.50 6.65 20.41
CA GLU A 117 2.55 6.49 19.40
C GLU A 117 1.90 6.27 18.03
N SER A 118 1.93 7.32 17.22
CA SER A 118 1.65 7.24 15.80
C SER A 118 2.63 6.24 15.19
N ILE A 119 2.10 5.07 14.81
CA ILE A 119 2.83 3.95 14.19
C ILE A 119 3.39 4.34 12.79
N LEU A 120 3.22 5.60 12.36
CA LEU A 120 3.73 6.11 11.09
C LEU A 120 5.09 6.81 11.26
N SER A 121 6.07 6.14 11.88
CA SER A 121 7.43 6.69 11.94
C SER A 121 8.05 6.69 10.54
N ARG A 122 8.80 7.76 10.19
CA ARG A 122 9.58 7.82 8.94
C ARG A 122 10.53 6.64 8.78
N ALA A 123 10.97 6.05 9.89
CA ALA A 123 11.79 4.85 9.92
C ALA A 123 11.00 3.61 9.42
N LEU A 124 9.73 3.45 9.84
CA LEU A 124 8.86 2.36 9.40
C LEU A 124 8.48 2.47 7.92
N LEU A 125 8.26 3.69 7.43
CA LEU A 125 8.03 3.93 5.99
C LEU A 125 9.27 3.60 5.16
N ARG A 126 10.46 3.99 5.64
CA ARG A 126 11.72 3.71 4.94
C ARG A 126 12.03 2.21 4.92
N SER A 127 11.78 1.50 6.02
CA SER A 127 11.99 0.05 6.09
C SER A 127 11.00 -0.71 5.20
N GLN A 128 9.74 -0.29 5.15
CA GLN A 128 8.74 -0.88 4.25
C GLN A 128 9.05 -0.60 2.77
N TRP A 129 9.55 0.59 2.44
CA TRP A 129 9.95 0.94 1.07
C TRP A 129 11.19 0.16 0.61
N GLN A 130 12.18 -0.02 1.51
CA GLN A 130 13.35 -0.86 1.25
C GLN A 130 12.94 -2.33 1.07
N ALA A 131 12.06 -2.86 1.91
CA ALA A 131 11.55 -4.23 1.76
C ALA A 131 10.82 -4.43 0.42
N LEU A 132 10.06 -3.43 -0.03
CA LEU A 132 9.38 -3.46 -1.33
C LEU A 132 10.39 -3.44 -2.49
N LEU A 133 11.41 -2.58 -2.42
CA LEU A 133 12.47 -2.51 -3.42
C LEU A 133 13.31 -3.78 -3.47
N ASP A 134 13.62 -4.38 -2.32
CA ASP A 134 14.34 -5.65 -2.26
C ASP A 134 13.50 -6.80 -2.80
N ARG A 135 12.17 -6.75 -2.66
CA ARG A 135 11.24 -7.71 -3.25
C ARG A 135 11.17 -7.56 -4.77
N LEU A 136 11.19 -6.31 -5.27
CA LEU A 136 11.22 -6.03 -6.71
C LEU A 136 12.56 -6.45 -7.34
N ARG A 137 13.67 -6.22 -6.63
CA ARG A 137 15.03 -6.60 -7.06
C ARG A 137 15.27 -8.11 -7.02
N ARG A 138 14.55 -8.84 -6.17
CA ARG A 138 14.53 -10.31 -6.12
C ARG A 138 13.52 -10.93 -7.10
N GLY A 139 12.92 -10.14 -7.99
CA GLY A 139 11.95 -10.56 -9.01
C GLY A 139 12.54 -11.48 -10.09
N GLY A 140 12.93 -12.68 -9.69
CA GLY A 140 13.48 -13.74 -10.54
C GLY A 140 13.82 -15.04 -9.80
N ALA A 141 13.91 -15.03 -8.47
CA ALA A 141 13.94 -16.26 -7.69
C ALA A 141 12.52 -16.53 -7.18
N GLY A 142 11.78 -17.38 -7.91
CA GLY A 142 10.54 -17.95 -7.43
C GLY A 142 10.75 -18.65 -6.09
N GLU A 143 9.68 -18.70 -5.29
CA GLU A 143 9.56 -19.51 -4.07
C GLU A 143 10.44 -19.05 -2.90
N ASP A 144 10.12 -17.91 -2.27
CA ASP A 144 10.18 -17.76 -0.81
C ASP A 144 9.81 -16.31 -0.42
N GLN A 145 8.52 -16.00 -0.45
CA GLN A 145 8.03 -15.07 0.57
C GLN A 145 7.98 -15.88 1.87
N PRO A 146 8.61 -15.43 2.97
CA PRO A 146 8.44 -16.11 4.23
C PRO A 146 6.96 -15.96 4.64
N ARG A 147 6.15 -16.99 4.34
CA ARG A 147 4.72 -17.09 4.66
C ARG A 147 4.47 -17.01 6.17
N PHE A 148 5.54 -17.17 6.94
CA PHE A 148 5.61 -17.08 8.38
C PHE A 148 6.75 -16.17 8.81
N LEU A 149 6.68 -15.65 10.04
CA LEU A 149 7.70 -14.75 10.59
C LEU A 149 9.09 -15.43 10.57
N PRO A 150 10.15 -14.75 10.09
CA PRO A 150 11.50 -15.29 10.16
C PRO A 150 11.89 -15.56 11.62
N LEU A 151 12.48 -16.73 11.87
CA LEU A 151 12.85 -17.20 13.20
C LEU A 151 14.33 -16.88 13.54
N ASP A 152 14.85 -15.83 12.92
CA ASP A 152 16.24 -15.39 13.06
C ASP A 152 16.46 -14.77 14.45
N GLY A 153 17.56 -15.14 15.10
CA GLY A 153 17.87 -14.69 16.48
C GLY A 153 17.29 -15.55 17.61
N GLU A 154 16.47 -16.57 17.30
CA GLU A 154 16.00 -17.53 18.32
C GLU A 154 17.03 -18.65 18.60
N GLU A 155 16.94 -19.25 19.79
CA GLU A 155 17.71 -20.45 20.13
C GLU A 155 17.34 -21.62 19.20
N ALA A 156 18.33 -22.44 18.81
CA ALA A 156 18.20 -23.43 17.74
C ALA A 156 17.05 -24.44 17.96
N ALA A 157 16.89 -24.93 19.18
CA ALA A 157 15.85 -25.91 19.53
C ALA A 157 14.43 -25.30 19.43
N ARG A 158 14.26 -24.06 19.91
CA ARG A 158 13.03 -23.28 19.78
C ARG A 158 12.69 -22.99 18.31
N ARG A 159 13.71 -22.58 17.51
CA ARG A 159 13.56 -22.36 16.07
C ARG A 159 13.08 -23.62 15.36
N ARG A 160 13.64 -24.79 15.70
CA ARG A 160 13.28 -26.07 15.08
C ARG A 160 11.81 -26.43 15.30
N ILE A 161 11.32 -26.36 16.54
CA ILE A 161 9.92 -26.66 16.88
C ILE A 161 8.96 -25.66 16.23
N ARG A 162 9.29 -24.36 16.21
CA ARG A 162 8.49 -23.36 15.51
C ARG A 162 8.45 -23.60 14.00
N GLY A 163 9.58 -23.97 13.40
CA GLY A 163 9.67 -24.32 11.98
C GLY A 163 8.83 -25.57 11.62
N LEU A 164 8.78 -26.57 12.50
CA LEU A 164 7.90 -27.74 12.35
C LEU A 164 6.42 -27.35 12.30
N TYR A 165 5.97 -26.52 13.24
CA TYR A 165 4.58 -26.06 13.25
C TYR A 165 4.26 -25.15 12.05
N GLN A 166 5.21 -24.33 11.59
CA GLN A 166 5.05 -23.55 10.36
C GLN A 166 4.89 -24.44 9.12
N ARG A 167 5.65 -25.53 9.00
CA ARG A 167 5.48 -26.53 7.93
C ARG A 167 4.11 -27.19 7.99
N PHE A 168 3.62 -27.51 9.18
CA PHE A 168 2.24 -27.99 9.35
C PHE A 168 1.20 -26.98 8.85
N LEU A 169 1.32 -25.71 9.24
CA LEU A 169 0.41 -24.66 8.75
C LEU A 169 0.49 -24.50 7.23
N ALA A 170 1.68 -24.59 6.63
CA ALA A 170 1.86 -24.54 5.18
C ALA A 170 1.10 -25.68 4.48
N ALA A 171 1.29 -26.92 4.95
CA ALA A 171 0.61 -28.09 4.40
C ALA A 171 -0.92 -27.99 4.52
N MET A 172 -1.43 -27.41 5.61
CA MET A 172 -2.88 -27.22 5.75
C MET A 172 -3.45 -26.14 4.82
N ILE A 173 -2.64 -25.14 4.46
CA ILE A 173 -3.06 -24.14 3.46
C ILE A 173 -3.10 -24.77 2.06
N GLU A 174 -2.12 -25.61 1.72
CA GLU A 174 -2.11 -26.38 0.45
C GLU A 174 -3.32 -27.31 0.33
N ARG A 175 -3.86 -27.76 1.47
CA ARG A 175 -5.06 -28.59 1.58
C ARG A 175 -6.36 -27.79 1.73
N GLU A 176 -6.34 -26.49 1.43
CA GLU A 176 -7.51 -25.58 1.52
C GLU A 176 -8.19 -25.53 2.91
N ARG A 177 -7.46 -25.91 3.96
CA ARG A 177 -7.92 -25.89 5.35
C ARG A 177 -7.08 -24.94 6.20
N PRO A 178 -6.91 -23.65 5.80
CA PRO A 178 -6.06 -22.72 6.51
C PRO A 178 -6.58 -22.46 7.93
N ARG A 179 -5.66 -22.09 8.83
CA ARG A 179 -6.04 -21.63 10.17
C ARG A 179 -6.81 -20.31 10.10
N PRO A 180 -8.04 -20.23 10.67
CA PRO A 180 -8.80 -18.99 10.70
C PRO A 180 -8.06 -17.88 11.46
N PRO A 181 -8.25 -16.60 11.07
CA PRO A 181 -7.70 -15.47 11.80
C PRO A 181 -8.25 -15.47 13.23
N GLY A 182 -7.37 -15.33 14.23
CA GLY A 182 -7.73 -15.31 15.65
C GLY A 182 -7.92 -16.68 16.31
N ALA A 183 -7.95 -17.80 15.55
CA ALA A 183 -7.96 -19.12 16.16
C ALA A 183 -6.66 -19.36 16.94
N THR A 184 -6.71 -19.97 18.13
CA THR A 184 -5.52 -20.39 18.90
C THR A 184 -4.91 -21.67 18.31
N PRO A 185 -3.65 -22.05 18.65
CA PRO A 185 -3.09 -23.32 18.19
C PRO A 185 -3.96 -24.52 18.58
N ASP A 186 -4.46 -24.55 19.82
CA ASP A 186 -5.36 -25.60 20.31
C ASP A 186 -6.74 -25.54 19.66
N GLY A 187 -7.30 -24.34 19.48
CA GLY A 187 -8.57 -24.17 18.80
C GLY A 187 -8.49 -24.63 17.34
N TYR A 188 -7.37 -24.37 16.67
CA TYR A 188 -7.14 -24.86 15.31
C TYR A 188 -6.94 -26.37 15.28
N ARG A 189 -6.18 -26.96 16.21
CA ARG A 189 -6.05 -28.42 16.33
C ARG A 189 -7.41 -29.09 16.48
N ALA A 190 -8.29 -28.57 17.32
CA ALA A 190 -9.64 -29.11 17.50
C ALA A 190 -10.49 -29.01 16.22
N ALA A 191 -10.30 -27.97 15.42
CA ALA A 191 -10.98 -27.79 14.13
C ALA A 191 -10.39 -28.67 13.01
N VAL A 192 -9.09 -28.96 13.06
CA VAL A 192 -8.43 -29.89 12.15
C VAL A 192 -8.82 -31.31 12.56
N ALA A 193 -9.96 -31.79 12.05
CA ALA A 193 -10.37 -33.19 12.14
C ALA A 193 -9.34 -34.08 11.42
N PRO A 194 -8.47 -34.83 12.14
CA PRO A 194 -7.48 -35.72 11.56
C PRO A 194 -8.19 -37.00 11.10
N ALA A 195 -7.64 -37.69 10.10
CA ALA A 195 -8.26 -38.88 9.54
C ALA A 195 -8.12 -40.11 10.45
N THR A 196 -7.07 -40.16 11.28
CA THR A 196 -6.82 -41.28 12.20
C THR A 196 -6.56 -40.80 13.64
N PRO A 197 -6.83 -41.65 14.66
CA PRO A 197 -6.49 -41.36 16.05
C PRO A 197 -5.00 -41.12 16.27
N GLU A 198 -4.14 -41.80 15.50
CA GLU A 198 -2.70 -41.62 15.54
C GLU A 198 -2.29 -40.22 15.04
N GLN A 199 -2.90 -39.73 13.96
CA GLN A 199 -2.70 -38.36 13.49
C GLN A 199 -3.19 -37.34 14.51
N ALA A 200 -4.29 -37.62 15.21
CA ALA A 200 -4.80 -36.76 16.27
C ALA A 200 -3.81 -36.64 17.43
N ALA A 201 -3.26 -37.77 17.89
CA ALA A 201 -2.24 -37.79 18.94
C ALA A 201 -0.94 -37.11 18.50
N ALA A 202 -0.51 -37.30 17.24
CA ALA A 202 0.66 -36.62 16.69
C ALA A 202 0.45 -35.10 16.60
N LEU A 203 -0.72 -34.66 16.13
CA LEU A 203 -1.04 -33.24 16.06
C LEU A 203 -1.12 -32.59 17.45
N GLU A 204 -1.62 -33.32 18.45
CA GLU A 204 -1.60 -32.90 19.84
C GLU A 204 -0.18 -32.69 20.35
N ARG A 205 0.73 -33.66 20.18
CA ARG A 205 2.15 -33.54 20.59
C ARG A 205 2.84 -32.37 19.92
N LEU A 206 2.68 -32.22 18.60
CA LEU A 206 3.27 -31.11 17.84
C LEU A 206 2.73 -29.74 18.31
N THR A 207 1.43 -29.65 18.56
CA THR A 207 0.79 -28.41 19.04
C THR A 207 1.23 -28.08 20.47
N ALA A 208 1.32 -29.08 21.35
CA ALA A 208 1.78 -28.90 22.72
C ALA A 208 3.25 -28.42 22.77
N ALA A 209 4.13 -29.04 21.98
CA ALA A 209 5.53 -28.61 21.86
C ALA A 209 5.63 -27.15 21.36
N TYR A 210 4.82 -26.79 20.36
CA TYR A 210 4.76 -25.42 19.85
C TYR A 210 4.28 -24.41 20.90
N VAL A 211 3.21 -24.73 21.63
CA VAL A 211 2.67 -23.87 22.70
C VAL A 211 3.69 -23.70 23.81
N ALA A 212 4.34 -24.78 24.25
CA ALA A 212 5.40 -24.75 25.26
C ALA A 212 6.56 -23.85 24.84
N VAL A 213 7.00 -23.93 23.59
CA VAL A 213 8.07 -23.08 23.06
C VAL A 213 7.62 -21.62 22.85
N ARG A 214 6.34 -21.40 22.52
CA ARG A 214 5.81 -20.07 22.24
C ARG A 214 5.55 -19.25 23.51
N TYR A 215 5.12 -19.88 24.58
CA TYR A 215 4.73 -19.22 25.83
C TYR A 215 5.66 -19.56 27.01
N GLY A 216 6.55 -20.54 26.86
CA GLY A 216 7.53 -20.94 27.86
C GLY A 216 8.82 -20.14 27.79
N ALA A 217 9.43 -19.93 28.96
CA ALA A 217 10.68 -19.20 29.10
C ALA A 217 11.91 -20.07 28.77
N SER A 218 11.85 -21.37 29.08
CA SER A 218 12.98 -22.30 28.94
C SER A 218 13.18 -22.79 27.51
N ALA A 219 14.43 -23.12 27.20
CA ALA A 219 14.78 -23.86 25.99
C ALA A 219 14.18 -25.28 26.05
N PRO A 220 13.58 -25.77 24.95
CA PRO A 220 13.20 -27.18 24.86
C PRO A 220 14.47 -28.04 24.81
N ASP A 221 14.41 -29.23 25.42
CA ASP A 221 15.49 -30.21 25.33
C ASP A 221 15.49 -30.95 23.97
N ASP A 222 16.58 -31.66 23.70
CA ASP A 222 16.72 -32.41 22.44
C ASP A 222 15.67 -33.51 22.29
N ALA A 223 15.18 -34.07 23.40
CA ALA A 223 14.11 -35.06 23.42
C ALA A 223 12.78 -34.48 22.92
N ALA A 224 12.42 -33.26 23.37
CA ALA A 224 11.22 -32.56 22.92
C ALA A 224 11.31 -32.16 21.43
N VAL A 225 12.50 -31.82 20.94
CA VAL A 225 12.71 -31.56 19.51
C VAL A 225 12.52 -32.83 18.69
N ALA A 226 13.08 -33.96 19.13
CA ALA A 226 12.95 -35.25 18.45
C ALA A 226 11.48 -35.74 18.43
N ASP A 227 10.75 -35.59 19.55
CA ASP A 227 9.32 -35.94 19.61
C ASP A 227 8.49 -35.06 18.67
N ALA A 228 8.77 -33.76 18.60
CA ALA A 228 8.09 -32.86 17.67
C ALA A 228 8.39 -33.18 16.19
N ASP A 229 9.63 -33.55 15.86
CA ASP A 229 10.01 -34.00 14.51
C ASP A 229 9.26 -35.30 14.15
N ALA A 230 9.20 -36.28 15.06
CA ALA A 230 8.48 -37.54 14.86
C ALA A 230 6.96 -37.32 14.71
N ALA A 231 6.38 -36.43 15.52
CA ALA A 231 4.97 -36.04 15.43
C ALA A 231 4.65 -35.41 14.07
N TRP A 232 5.51 -34.52 13.56
CA TRP A 232 5.34 -33.95 12.23
C TRP A 232 5.43 -35.01 11.13
N GLN A 233 6.40 -35.92 11.21
CA GLN A 233 6.54 -37.00 10.23
C GLN A 233 5.28 -37.86 10.14
N ALA A 234 4.68 -38.25 11.28
CA ALA A 234 3.45 -39.02 11.30
C ALA A 234 2.25 -38.31 10.62
N ILE A 235 2.19 -36.99 10.74
CA ILE A 235 1.16 -36.15 10.07
C ILE A 235 1.45 -36.02 8.57
N ALA A 236 2.73 -35.87 8.19
CA ALA A 236 3.15 -35.62 6.82
C ALA A 236 3.16 -36.87 5.93
N SER A 237 3.51 -38.04 6.49
CA SER A 237 3.61 -39.31 5.75
C SER A 237 2.26 -39.96 5.45
N SER A 238 1.19 -39.45 6.03
CA SER A 238 -0.13 -40.08 5.97
C SER A 238 -1.05 -39.29 5.03
N PRO A 239 -1.58 -39.90 3.96
CA PRO A 239 -2.63 -39.26 3.15
C PRO A 239 -3.85 -38.98 4.04
N GLN A 240 -4.34 -37.73 4.02
CA GLN A 240 -5.62 -37.41 4.66
C GLN A 240 -6.76 -37.98 3.80
N ALA A 241 -7.88 -38.32 4.44
CA ALA A 241 -9.02 -38.99 3.80
C ALA A 241 -9.54 -38.29 2.52
N ASP A 242 -9.33 -36.97 2.37
CA ASP A 242 -9.72 -36.21 1.17
C ASP A 242 -8.91 -36.53 -0.09
N ASP A 243 -7.65 -36.99 0.03
CA ASP A 243 -6.84 -37.39 -1.14
C ASP A 243 -7.32 -38.73 -1.72
N ALA A 244 -8.07 -39.54 -0.97
CA ALA A 244 -8.66 -40.78 -1.46
C ALA A 244 -9.94 -40.56 -2.30
N GLN A 245 -10.54 -39.36 -2.23
CA GLN A 245 -11.81 -39.06 -2.90
C GLN A 245 -11.65 -38.24 -4.19
N ARG A 246 -10.44 -37.79 -4.55
CA ARG A 246 -10.20 -37.09 -5.82
C ARG A 246 -10.14 -38.10 -6.98
N PRO A 247 -11.12 -38.10 -7.91
CA PRO A 247 -10.96 -38.86 -9.14
C PRO A 247 -9.76 -38.32 -9.91
N THR A 248 -8.88 -39.22 -10.33
CA THR A 248 -7.77 -38.94 -11.22
C THR A 248 -8.32 -38.42 -12.56
N PRO A 249 -7.70 -37.39 -13.18
CA PRO A 249 -8.11 -36.87 -14.48
C PRO A 249 -7.91 -37.89 -15.61
#